data_AF-A0A419JW57-F1
#
_entry.id   AF-A0A419JW57-F1
#
_cell.length_a   1.000
_cell.length_b   1.000
_cell.length_c   1.000
_cell.angle_alpha   90.00
_cell.angle_beta   90.00
_cell.angle_gamma   90.00
#
_symmetry.space_group_name_H-M   'P 1'
#
loop_
_entity.id
_entity.type
_entity.pdbx_description
1 polymer ?
#
loop_
_entity_poly.entity_id
_entity_poly.type
_entity_poly.pdbx_seq_one_letter_code
_entity_poly.pdbx_strand_id
1 'polypeptide(L)' 'MPKIEGTSKAELLCTRVTPQIKEAVIHESQVEGLTASEWLRNLIVKELKERGALQRVYRFPNLSRVSSES' A
#
# COMPACT_ATOMS: atom_id res chain seq x y z
N MET A 1 17.03 6.69 -10.85
CA MET A 1 16.02 5.82 -10.22
C MET A 1 14.82 5.75 -11.13
N PRO A 2 14.28 4.55 -11.45
CA PRO A 2 13.10 4.46 -12.30
C PRO A 2 11.90 5.01 -11.52
N LYS A 3 11.27 6.05 -12.07
CA LYS A 3 10.02 6.59 -11.52
C LYS A 3 8.94 5.57 -11.83
N ILE A 4 8.54 4.81 -10.82
CA ILE A 4 7.28 4.09 -10.89
C ILE A 4 6.23 5.20 -11.00
N GLU A 5 5.57 5.30 -12.16
CA GLU A 5 4.39 6.16 -12.33
C GLU A 5 3.29 5.59 -11.43
N GLY A 6 3.40 5.90 -10.14
CA GLY A 6 2.40 5.60 -9.15
C GLY A 6 1.26 6.56 -9.39
N THR A 7 0.17 6.05 -9.98
CA THR A 7 -1.15 6.66 -9.85
C THR A 7 -1.31 7.15 -8.41
N SER A 8 -1.59 8.44 -8.25
CA SER A 8 -1.75 9.01 -6.91
C SER A 8 -2.84 8.22 -6.18
N LYS A 9 -2.60 7.91 -4.90
CA LYS A 9 -3.57 7.20 -4.06
C LYS A 9 -4.72 8.19 -3.75
N ALA A 10 -5.66 8.31 -4.67
CA ALA A 10 -6.74 9.28 -4.62
C ALA A 10 -8.00 8.74 -3.91
N GLU A 11 -8.13 7.42 -3.80
CA GLU A 11 -9.30 6.77 -3.19
C GLU A 11 -9.23 6.78 -1.66
N LEU A 12 -10.35 7.13 -1.01
CA LEU A 12 -10.47 7.25 0.44
C LEU A 12 -11.40 6.18 1.03
N LEU A 13 -10.95 5.58 2.13
CA LEU A 13 -11.75 4.71 3.00
C LEU A 13 -11.88 5.38 4.37
N CYS A 14 -13.10 5.62 4.82
CA CYS A 14 -13.40 6.23 6.11
C CYS A 14 -14.32 5.32 6.94
N THR A 15 -13.93 5.04 8.18
CA THR A 15 -14.68 4.16 9.09
C THR A 15 -14.79 4.80 10.47
N ARG A 16 -15.97 4.72 11.08
CA ARG A 16 -16.15 5.12 12.49
C ARG A 16 -15.57 4.03 13.40
N VAL A 17 -14.81 4.45 14.40
CA VAL A 17 -14.21 3.56 15.39
C VAL A 17 -14.45 4.11 16.80
N THR A 18 -14.34 3.26 17.81
CA THR A 18 -14.36 3.71 19.20
C THR A 18 -13.08 4.50 19.52
N PRO A 19 -13.08 5.35 20.56
CA PRO A 19 -11.89 6.08 20.98
C PRO A 19 -10.69 5.15 21.25
N GLN A 20 -10.93 3.99 21.88
CA GLN A 20 -9.89 3.02 22.21
C GLN A 20 -9.19 2.47 20.96
N ILE A 21 -9.95 2.18 19.90
CA ILE A 21 -9.39 1.72 18.63
C ILE A 21 -8.56 2.84 17.98
N LYS A 22 -9.06 4.08 18.02
CA LYS A 22 -8.32 5.23 17.48
C LYS A 22 -6.95 5.39 18.15
N GLU A 23 -6.90 5.34 19.49
CA GLU A 23 -5.64 5.48 20.23
C GLU A 23 -4.67 4.34 19.94
N ALA A 24 -5.17 3.11 19.85
CA ALA A 24 -4.35 1.95 19.47
C ALA A 24 -3.72 2.13 18.09
N VAL A 25 -4.49 2.55 17.08
CA VAL A 25 -3.98 2.80 15.72
C VAL A 25 -2.91 3.89 15.72
N ILE A 26 -3.10 4.97 16.48
CA ILE A 26 -2.11 6.05 16.59
C ILE A 26 -0.81 5.50 17.21
N HIS A 27 -0.90 4.79 18.33
CA HIS A 27 0.25 4.22 19.01
C HIS A 27 1.05 3.28 18.12
N GLU A 28 0.40 2.29 17.51
CA GLU A 28 1.08 1.31 16.64
C GLU A 28 1.74 1.98 15.42
N SER A 29 1.06 2.98 14.82
CA SER A 29 1.66 3.74 13.73
C SER A 29 2.95 4.46 14.13
N GLN A 30 2.99 5.03 15.34
CA GLN A 30 4.18 5.72 15.86
C GLN A 30 5.32 4.74 16.19
N VAL A 31 4.99 3.58 16.77
CA VAL A 31 5.97 2.51 17.07
C VAL A 31 6.68 2.05 15.79
N GLU A 32 5.95 1.96 14.67
CA GLU A 32 6.51 1.60 13.36
C GLU A 32 7.11 2.79 12.58
N GLY A 33 7.04 4.02 13.12
CA GLY A 33 7.52 5.23 12.44
C GLY A 33 6.72 5.60 11.19
N LEU A 34 5.43 5.27 11.16
CA LEU A 34 4.51 5.50 10.05
C LEU A 34 3.42 6.52 10.42
N THR A 35 2.82 7.15 9.42
CA THR A 35 1.54 7.84 9.63
C THR A 35 0.42 6.83 9.83
N ALA A 36 -0.65 7.21 10.55
CA ALA A 36 -1.82 6.34 10.74
C ALA A 36 -2.40 5.84 9.41
N SER A 37 -2.45 6.70 8.38
CA SER A 37 -2.91 6.33 7.04
C SER A 37 -2.01 5.28 6.37
N GLU A 38 -0.69 5.37 6.54
CA GLU A 38 0.25 4.38 5.99
C GLU A 38 0.16 3.05 6.72
N TRP A 39 0.08 3.11 8.04
CA TRP A 39 -0.05 1.93 8.89
C TRP A 39 -1.34 1.18 8.58
N LEU A 40 -2.49 1.87 8.54
CA LEU A 40 -3.78 1.28 8.17
C LEU A 40 -3.76 0.71 6.75
N ARG A 41 -3.12 1.40 5.79
CA ARG A 41 -2.98 0.88 4.44
C ARG A 41 -2.17 -0.43 4.42
N ASN A 42 -1.08 -0.50 5.17
CA ASN A 42 -0.26 -1.71 5.26
C ASN A 42 -1.05 -2.85 5.91
N LEU A 43 -1.81 -2.57 6.96
CA LEU A 43 -2.70 -3.53 7.62
C LEU A 43 -3.75 -4.08 6.63
N ILE A 44 -4.45 -3.21 5.90
CA ILE A 44 -5.45 -3.61 4.90
C ILE A 44 -4.81 -4.46 3.80
N VAL A 45 -3.65 -4.05 3.27
CA VAL A 45 -2.94 -4.81 2.22
C VAL A 45 -2.51 -6.19 2.74
N LYS A 46 -2.00 -6.27 3.97
CA LYS A 46 -1.61 -7.55 4.60
C LYS A 46 -2.81 -8.48 4.69
N GLU A 47 -3.91 -8.01 5.26
CA GLU A 47 -5.14 -8.78 5.45
C GLU A 47 -5.73 -9.26 4.11
N LEU A 48 -5.85 -8.38 3.13
CA LEU A 48 -6.42 -8.74 1.83
C LEU A 48 -5.52 -9.71 1.04
N LYS A 49 -4.20 -9.62 1.19
CA LYS A 49 -3.28 -10.61 0.59
C LYS A 49 -3.41 -11.96 1.27
N GLU A 50 -3.53 -12.00 2.59
CA GLU A 50 -3.73 -13.22 3.36
C GLU A 50 -5.03 -13.93 2.96
N ARG A 51 -6.09 -13.16 2.72
CA ARG A 51 -7.38 -13.67 2.21
C ARG A 51 -7.39 -13.99 0.71
N GLY A 52 -6.31 -13.72 -0.02
CA GLY A 52 -6.28 -13.87 -1.49
C GLY A 52 -7.16 -12.88 -2.27
N ALA A 53 -7.67 -11.83 -1.61
CA ALA A 53 -8.55 -10.81 -2.19
C ALA A 53 -7.78 -9.75 -3.00
N LEU A 54 -6.48 -9.56 -2.73
CA LEU A 54 -5.58 -8.83 -3.61
C LEU A 54 -4.77 -9.81 -4.45
N GLN A 55 -4.82 -9.67 -5.78
CA GLN A 55 -3.91 -10.40 -6.66
C GLN A 55 -2.46 -10.12 -6.25
N ARG A 56 -1.62 -11.16 -6.20
CA ARG A 56 -0.17 -11.01 -6.08
C ARG A 56 0.34 -10.40 -7.38
N VAL A 57 0.22 -9.09 -7.55
CA VAL A 57 0.72 -8.40 -8.74
C VAL A 57 2.24 -8.37 -8.65
N TYR A 58 2.89 -9.47 -9.03
CA TYR A 58 4.26 -9.45 -9.50
C TYR A 58 4.23 -8.85 -10.89
N ARG A 59 4.22 -7.51 -10.99
CA ARG A 59 4.36 -6.83 -12.27
C ARG A 59 5.82 -6.97 -12.68
N PHE A 60 6.10 -7.91 -13.58
CA PHE A 60 7.38 -7.94 -14.29
C PHE A 60 7.59 -6.57 -14.96
N PRO A 61 8.78 -5.94 -14.86
CA PRO A 61 9.05 -4.75 -15.62
C PRO A 61 8.92 -5.10 -17.11
N ASN A 62 8.11 -4.34 -17.84
CA ASN A 62 8.05 -4.43 -19.29
C ASN A 62 9.43 -4.04 -19.85
N LEU A 63 10.26 -5.04 -20.09
CA LEU A 63 11.43 -4.93 -20.97
C LEU A 63 10.89 -4.82 -22.40
N SER A 64 10.38 -3.64 -22.76
CA SER A 64 10.21 -3.29 -24.15
C SER A 64 11.58 -3.37 -24.79
N ARG A 65 11.75 -4.39 -25.64
CA ARG A 65 12.92 -4.71 -26.44
C ARG A 65 13.60 -3.42 -26.91
N VAL A 66 14.84 -3.19 -26.47
CA VAL A 66 15.78 -2.39 -27.25
C VAL A 66 16.10 -3.27 -28.46
N SER A 67 15.27 -3.17 -29.49
CA SER A 67 15.60 -3.67 -30.81
C SER A 67 16.87 -2.94 -31.26
N SER A 68 17.89 -3.74 -31.46
CA SER A 68 19.05 -3.51 -32.30
C SER A 68 18.76 -2.59 -33.49
N GLU A 69 19.46 -1.46 -33.53
CA GLU A 69 19.84 -0.72 -34.75
C GLU A 69 21.38 -0.62 -34.65
N SER A 70 22.10 -1.52 -35.31
CA SER A 70 22.69 -1.37 -36.66
C SER A 70 23.76 -0.30 -36.71
#